data_AF-A0A7X6P6J6-F1
#
_entry.id   AF-A0A7X6P6J6-F1
#
_cell.length_a   1.000
_cell.length_b   1.000
_cell.length_c   1.000
_cell.angle_alpha   90.00
_cell.angle_beta   90.00
_cell.angle_gamma   90.00
#
_symmetry.space_group_name_H-M   'P 1'
#
loop_
_entity.id
_entity.type
_entity.pdbx_description
1 polymer ?
#
loop_
_entity_poly.entity_id
_entity_poly.type
_entity_poly.pdbx_seq_one_letter_code
_entity_poly.pdbx_strand_id
1 'polypeptide(L)'
;PYLAKVFITEDDGICSSEFLVFKSFQLERKYLFYYLISSSFIDVVNSSTYGAKMPRANWDFIGNCPITIPPKEEQKEIVKYLDSVFIKIDSLIRNTEQIVERLRELKTRLISDVVTGQIDVRNIEIPEYEYVDAESESDSNDVNGDFDSEKISEKALL
;
A
#
# COMPACT_ATOMS: atom_id res chain seq x y z
N PRO A 1 -7.85 -3.08 -3.25
CA PRO A 1 -9.19 -2.47 -3.51
C PRO A 1 -9.07 -1.05 -4.08
N TYR A 2 -9.76 -0.77 -5.20
CA TYR A 2 -9.65 0.50 -5.93
C TYR A 2 -10.03 1.75 -5.09
N LEU A 3 -10.88 1.58 -4.05
CA LEU A 3 -11.46 2.67 -3.25
C LEU A 3 -11.01 2.74 -1.78
N ALA A 4 -9.95 2.04 -1.39
CA ALA A 4 -9.47 2.02 0.00
C ALA A 4 -8.55 3.19 0.38
N LYS A 5 -8.73 4.36 -0.26
CA LYS A 5 -7.87 5.54 -0.05
C LYS A 5 -8.62 6.55 0.81
N VAL A 6 -8.33 6.53 2.09
CA VAL A 6 -8.91 7.45 3.08
C VAL A 6 -7.75 8.18 3.74
N PHE A 7 -7.94 9.47 4.05
CA PHE A 7 -6.95 10.29 4.72
C PHE A 7 -7.61 11.13 5.80
N ILE A 8 -6.91 11.33 6.92
CA ILE A 8 -7.32 12.24 8.00
C ILE A 8 -6.50 13.52 7.85
N THR A 9 -7.17 14.65 7.69
CA THR A 9 -6.52 15.96 7.68
C THR A 9 -6.39 16.52 9.11
N GLU A 10 -5.28 17.19 9.40
CA GLU A 10 -5.06 17.91 10.68
C GLU A 10 -5.53 19.36 10.59
N ASP A 11 -5.33 19.98 9.42
CA ASP A 11 -5.65 21.37 9.14
C ASP A 11 -6.85 21.53 8.19
N ASP A 12 -7.44 22.71 8.23
CA ASP A 12 -8.46 23.13 7.27
C ASP A 12 -7.82 23.41 5.90
N GLY A 13 -8.51 23.03 4.82
CA GLY A 13 -8.00 23.19 3.47
C GLY A 13 -9.07 23.05 2.40
N ILE A 14 -8.64 23.19 1.14
CA ILE A 14 -9.48 23.01 -0.04
C ILE A 14 -8.98 21.76 -0.76
N CYS A 15 -9.91 20.90 -1.18
CA CYS A 15 -9.60 19.71 -1.97
C CYS A 15 -10.28 19.76 -3.34
N SER A 16 -9.79 18.93 -4.26
CA SER A 16 -10.46 18.69 -5.54
C SER A 16 -11.87 18.14 -5.34
N SER A 17 -12.76 18.34 -6.32
CA SER A 17 -14.11 17.78 -6.35
C SER A 17 -14.16 16.25 -6.40
N GLU A 18 -13.02 15.60 -6.66
CA GLU A 18 -12.88 14.15 -6.67
C GLU A 18 -12.77 13.55 -5.25
N PHE A 19 -12.56 14.38 -4.23
CA PHE A 19 -12.52 13.93 -2.84
C PHE A 19 -13.90 14.02 -2.19
N LEU A 20 -14.24 12.97 -1.47
CA LEU A 20 -15.43 12.88 -0.65
C LEU A 20 -15.06 13.28 0.78
N VAL A 21 -15.55 14.43 1.25
CA VAL A 21 -15.15 15.03 2.53
C VAL A 21 -16.16 14.73 3.61
N PHE A 22 -15.77 13.93 4.60
CA PHE A 22 -16.62 13.58 5.74
C PHE A 22 -16.34 14.48 6.93
N LYS A 23 -17.40 15.10 7.48
CA LYS A 23 -17.35 15.84 8.74
C LYS A 23 -18.40 15.27 9.68
N SER A 24 -17.96 14.64 10.77
CA SER A 24 -18.85 14.09 11.79
C SER A 24 -18.71 14.84 13.12
N PHE A 25 -19.83 15.04 13.80
CA PHE A 25 -19.89 15.61 15.15
C PHE A 25 -20.12 14.55 16.23
N GLN A 26 -20.51 13.32 15.84
CA GLN A 26 -20.89 12.23 16.75
C GLN A 26 -19.85 11.11 16.81
N LEU A 27 -19.01 11.00 15.77
CA LEU A 27 -17.95 10.01 15.68
C LEU A 27 -16.58 10.66 15.87
N GLU A 28 -15.68 9.94 16.53
CA GLU A 28 -14.26 10.29 16.49
C GLU A 28 -13.70 10.06 15.07
N ARG A 29 -12.86 11.00 14.60
CA ARG A 29 -12.27 11.00 13.25
C ARG A 29 -11.51 9.71 12.96
N LYS A 30 -10.72 9.23 13.91
CA LYS A 30 -9.98 7.96 13.78
C LYS A 30 -10.90 6.75 13.72
N TYR A 31 -12.00 6.75 14.49
CA TYR A 31 -12.99 5.67 14.41
C TYR A 31 -13.63 5.64 13.01
N LEU A 32 -14.05 6.80 12.51
CA LEU A 32 -14.62 6.93 11.16
C LEU A 32 -13.61 6.48 10.10
N PHE A 33 -12.34 6.88 10.23
CA PHE A 33 -11.27 6.42 9.34
C PHE A 33 -11.16 4.89 9.31
N TYR A 34 -11.11 4.24 10.48
CA TYR A 34 -11.04 2.79 10.57
C TYR A 34 -12.28 2.09 10.01
N TYR A 35 -13.47 2.69 10.18
CA TYR A 35 -14.70 2.19 9.60
C TYR A 35 -14.68 2.26 8.06
N LEU A 36 -14.24 3.39 7.50
CA LEU A 36 -14.20 3.61 6.04
C LEU A 36 -13.18 2.70 5.33
N ILE A 37 -12.10 2.29 6.01
CA ILE A 37 -11.13 1.34 5.45
C ILE A 37 -11.48 -0.14 5.74
N SER A 38 -12.56 -0.41 6.48
CA SER A 38 -12.97 -1.77 6.78
C SER A 38 -13.40 -2.50 5.50
N SER A 39 -13.13 -3.80 5.42
CA SER A 39 -13.51 -4.62 4.26
C SER A 39 -15.02 -4.57 4.03
N SER A 40 -15.82 -4.70 5.09
CA SER A 40 -17.28 -4.67 4.99
C SER A 40 -17.79 -3.38 4.35
N PHE A 41 -17.24 -2.22 4.71
CA PHE A 41 -17.63 -0.96 4.10
C PHE A 41 -17.14 -0.85 2.66
N ILE A 42 -15.87 -1.19 2.41
CA ILE A 42 -15.27 -1.15 1.07
C ILE A 42 -16.03 -2.07 0.10
N ASP A 43 -16.47 -3.25 0.54
CA ASP A 43 -17.20 -4.21 -0.28
C ASP A 43 -18.57 -3.67 -0.68
N VAL A 44 -19.28 -3.04 0.27
CA VAL A 44 -20.55 -2.35 -0.01
C VAL A 44 -20.35 -1.23 -1.02
N VAL A 45 -19.32 -0.39 -0.84
CA VAL A 45 -19.03 0.69 -1.77
C VAL A 45 -18.65 0.15 -3.15
N ASN A 46 -17.77 -0.85 -3.24
CA ASN A 46 -17.39 -1.48 -4.50
C ASN A 46 -18.59 -2.08 -5.24
N SER A 47 -19.53 -2.71 -4.51
CA SER A 47 -20.75 -3.29 -5.10
C SER A 47 -21.66 -2.23 -5.75
N SER A 48 -21.57 -0.99 -5.28
CA SER A 48 -22.34 0.14 -5.81
C SER A 48 -21.66 0.85 -6.98
N THR A 49 -20.40 0.54 -7.25
CA THR A 49 -19.64 1.26 -8.27
C THR A 49 -20.00 0.80 -9.68
N TYR A 50 -20.14 1.77 -10.58
CA TYR A 50 -20.55 1.55 -11.97
C TYR A 50 -19.48 2.09 -12.93
N GLY A 51 -19.27 1.39 -14.05
CA GLY A 51 -18.34 1.77 -15.12
C GLY A 51 -17.08 0.89 -15.19
N ALA A 52 -16.89 0.22 -16.34
CA ALA A 52 -15.83 -0.78 -16.55
C ALA A 52 -14.40 -0.22 -16.60
N LYS A 53 -14.21 1.10 -16.73
CA LYS A 53 -12.90 1.72 -16.99
C LYS A 53 -12.38 2.62 -15.87
N MET A 54 -13.26 3.22 -15.07
CA MET A 54 -12.94 4.08 -13.91
C MET A 54 -14.13 4.15 -12.95
N PRO A 55 -14.33 3.16 -12.07
CA PRO A 55 -15.47 3.14 -11.15
C PRO A 55 -15.40 4.33 -10.18
N ARG A 56 -16.39 5.22 -10.23
CA ARG A 56 -16.50 6.34 -9.28
C ARG A 56 -17.49 5.97 -8.17
N ALA A 57 -17.12 6.28 -6.94
CA ALA A 57 -18.04 6.14 -5.82
C ALA A 57 -18.99 7.34 -5.79
N ASN A 58 -20.30 7.08 -5.75
CA ASN A 58 -21.31 8.13 -5.72
C ASN A 58 -21.48 8.64 -4.27
N TRP A 59 -21.39 9.97 -4.08
CA TRP A 59 -21.62 10.61 -2.78
C TRP A 59 -23.01 10.32 -2.21
N ASP A 60 -24.05 10.30 -3.04
CA ASP A 60 -25.40 10.00 -2.58
C ASP A 60 -25.52 8.58 -2.03
N PHE A 61 -24.81 7.62 -2.64
CA PHE A 61 -24.80 6.25 -2.14
C PHE A 61 -24.03 6.15 -0.82
N ILE A 62 -22.81 6.70 -0.79
CA ILE A 62 -21.95 6.60 0.40
C ILE A 62 -22.55 7.37 1.59
N GLY A 63 -23.09 8.56 1.36
CA GLY A 63 -23.70 9.40 2.39
C GLY A 63 -24.96 8.79 3.01
N ASN A 64 -25.64 7.89 2.29
CA ASN A 64 -26.81 7.15 2.78
C ASN A 64 -26.46 5.74 3.30
N CYS A 65 -25.18 5.34 3.29
CA CYS A 65 -24.78 4.07 3.85
C CYS A 65 -24.99 4.09 5.38
N PRO A 66 -25.64 3.06 5.96
CA PRO A 66 -25.77 2.97 7.41
C PRO A 66 -24.38 2.89 8.05
N ILE A 67 -24.16 3.69 9.09
CA ILE A 67 -22.94 3.68 9.91
C ILE A 67 -23.33 3.41 11.35
N THR A 68 -22.61 2.51 12.00
CA THR A 68 -22.76 2.26 13.44
C THR A 68 -22.14 3.41 14.23
N ILE A 69 -22.91 3.98 15.17
CA ILE A 69 -22.46 5.06 16.05
C ILE A 69 -22.45 4.54 17.49
N PRO A 70 -21.39 3.82 17.91
CA PRO A 70 -21.28 3.35 19.28
C PRO A 70 -21.05 4.52 20.26
N PRO A 71 -21.18 4.32 21.58
CA PRO A 71 -20.85 5.33 22.58
C PRO A 71 -19.41 5.83 22.47
N LYS A 72 -19.17 7.08 22.88
CA LYS A 72 -17.85 7.72 22.73
C LYS A 72 -16.70 6.96 23.40
N GLU A 73 -16.95 6.30 24.53
CA GLU A 73 -15.91 5.51 25.20
C GLU A 73 -15.55 4.25 24.42
N GLU A 74 -16.54 3.54 23.88
CA GLU A 74 -16.31 2.37 23.01
C GLU A 74 -15.56 2.77 21.73
N GLN A 75 -15.89 3.92 21.13
CA GLN A 75 -15.14 4.46 19.99
C GLN A 75 -13.66 4.64 20.31
N LYS A 76 -13.33 5.21 21.49
CA LYS A 76 -11.94 5.42 21.93
C LYS A 76 -11.22 4.10 22.17
N GLU A 77 -11.88 3.12 22.78
CA GLU A 77 -11.30 1.79 23.03
C GLU A 77 -10.96 1.07 21.73
N ILE A 78 -11.87 1.09 20.76
CA ILE A 78 -11.65 0.53 19.42
C ILE A 78 -10.46 1.21 18.74
N VAL A 79 -10.43 2.55 18.73
CA VAL A 79 -9.33 3.31 18.13
C VAL A 79 -8.00 2.99 18.80
N LYS A 80 -7.96 2.94 20.14
CA LYS A 80 -6.74 2.62 20.88
C LYS A 80 -6.22 1.23 20.55
N TYR A 81 -7.11 0.25 20.46
CA TYR A 81 -6.76 -1.11 20.08
C TYR A 81 -6.17 -1.15 18.67
N LEU A 82 -6.87 -0.56 17.69
CA LEU A 82 -6.43 -0.53 16.29
C LEU A 82 -5.10 0.21 16.13
N ASP A 83 -4.94 1.40 16.72
CA ASP A 83 -3.68 2.14 16.73
C ASP A 83 -2.52 1.26 17.24
N SER A 84 -2.74 0.51 18.34
CA SER A 84 -1.71 -0.37 18.89
C SER A 84 -1.32 -1.52 17.96
N VAL A 85 -2.26 -2.02 17.16
CA VAL A 85 -2.01 -3.08 16.18
C VAL A 85 -1.26 -2.52 14.98
N PHE A 86 -1.69 -1.38 14.44
CA PHE A 86 -1.02 -0.72 13.31
C PHE A 86 0.43 -0.34 13.65
N ILE A 87 0.69 0.19 14.85
CA ILE A 87 2.07 0.49 15.29
C ILE A 87 2.96 -0.75 15.28
N LYS A 88 2.43 -1.91 15.70
CA LYS A 88 3.19 -3.18 15.67
C LYS A 88 3.47 -3.62 14.24
N ILE A 89 2.47 -3.52 13.36
CA ILE A 89 2.62 -3.86 11.93
C ILE A 89 3.67 -2.96 11.29
N ASP A 90 3.60 -1.65 11.51
CA ASP A 90 4.58 -0.69 10.98
C ASP A 90 6.00 -0.99 11.48
N SER A 91 6.14 -1.37 12.75
CA SER A 91 7.43 -1.79 13.29
C SER A 91 7.96 -3.05 12.62
N LEU A 92 7.10 -4.03 12.33
CA LEU A 92 7.50 -5.27 11.65
C LEU A 92 7.91 -5.01 10.20
N ILE A 93 7.18 -4.14 9.49
CA ILE A 93 7.52 -3.73 8.13
C ILE A 93 8.91 -3.08 8.11
N ARG A 94 9.14 -2.07 8.96
CA ARG A 94 10.44 -1.38 9.04
C ARG A 94 11.59 -2.34 9.36
N ASN A 95 11.38 -3.26 10.30
CA ASN A 95 12.40 -4.25 10.65
C ASN A 95 12.71 -5.18 9.48
N THR A 96 11.69 -5.59 8.73
CA THR A 96 11.85 -6.45 7.55
C THR A 96 12.62 -5.72 6.45
N GLU A 97 12.27 -4.47 6.17
CA GLU A 97 12.98 -3.63 5.20
C GLU A 97 14.47 -3.45 5.58
N GLN A 98 14.76 -3.24 6.87
CA GLN A 98 16.14 -3.18 7.35
C GLN A 98 16.90 -4.50 7.14
N ILE A 99 16.26 -5.64 7.41
CA ILE A 99 16.87 -6.96 7.18
C ILE A 99 17.17 -7.14 5.69
N VAL A 100 16.23 -6.81 4.81
CA VAL A 100 16.44 -6.89 3.35
C VAL A 100 17.63 -6.03 2.92
N GLU A 101 17.74 -4.81 3.45
CA GLU A 101 18.86 -3.93 3.12
C GLU A 101 20.19 -4.48 3.63
N ARG A 102 20.24 -4.99 4.87
CA ARG A 102 21.43 -5.66 5.41
C ARG A 102 21.84 -6.89 4.59
N LEU A 103 20.88 -7.67 4.11
CA LEU A 103 21.17 -8.82 3.25
C LEU A 103 21.76 -8.38 1.90
N ARG A 104 21.31 -7.25 1.33
CA ARG A 104 21.89 -6.66 0.11
C ARG A 104 23.32 -6.17 0.34
N GLU A 105 23.56 -5.47 1.44
CA GLU A 105 24.90 -5.02 1.84
C GLU A 105 25.84 -6.22 2.03
N LEU A 106 25.39 -7.24 2.77
CA LEU A 106 26.16 -8.47 3.02
C LEU A 106 26.46 -9.22 1.73
N LYS A 107 25.47 -9.37 0.83
CA LYS A 107 25.68 -9.99 -0.48
C LYS A 107 26.75 -9.24 -1.28
N THR A 108 26.65 -7.92 -1.33
CA THR A 108 27.61 -7.07 -2.07
C THR A 108 29.01 -7.20 -1.49
N ARG A 109 29.13 -7.16 -0.16
CA ARG A 109 30.39 -7.36 0.55
C ARG A 109 30.97 -8.74 0.30
N LEU A 110 30.16 -9.80 0.40
CA LEU A 110 30.61 -11.18 0.18
C LEU A 110 31.15 -11.36 -1.24
N ILE A 111 30.45 -10.83 -2.25
CA ILE A 111 30.94 -10.84 -3.64
C ILE A 111 32.28 -10.10 -3.74
N SER A 112 32.38 -8.91 -3.13
CA SER A 112 33.62 -8.13 -3.10
C SER A 112 34.77 -8.91 -2.44
N ASP A 113 34.53 -9.52 -1.29
CA ASP A 113 35.54 -10.28 -0.54
C ASP A 113 35.99 -11.53 -1.31
N VAL A 114 35.09 -12.19 -2.03
CA VAL A 114 35.42 -13.31 -2.93
C VAL A 114 36.24 -12.85 -4.14
N VAL A 115 35.82 -11.78 -4.83
CA VAL A 115 36.51 -11.27 -6.04
C VAL A 115 37.87 -10.66 -5.70
N THR A 116 38.00 -10.05 -4.52
CA THR A 116 39.28 -9.53 -4.01
C THR A 116 40.19 -10.61 -3.42
N GLY A 117 39.73 -11.87 -3.38
CA GLY A 117 40.52 -13.00 -2.89
C GLY A 117 40.70 -13.03 -1.37
N GLN A 118 39.94 -12.22 -0.62
CA GLN A 118 39.87 -12.30 0.83
C GLN A 118 39.15 -13.58 1.29
N ILE A 119 38.26 -14.11 0.45
CA ILE A 119 37.59 -15.41 0.65
C ILE A 119 37.97 -16.34 -0.52
N ASP A 120 38.61 -17.46 -0.21
CA ASP A 120 38.99 -18.48 -1.21
C ASP A 120 37.86 -19.49 -1.43
N VAL A 121 37.38 -19.57 -2.67
CA VAL A 121 36.25 -20.42 -3.07
C VAL A 121 36.65 -21.58 -3.99
N ARG A 122 37.95 -21.81 -4.21
CA ARG A 122 38.45 -22.78 -5.21
C ARG A 122 38.21 -24.25 -4.87
N ASN A 123 38.06 -24.58 -3.59
CA ASN A 123 37.82 -25.95 -3.09
C ASN A 123 36.41 -26.12 -2.48
N ILE A 124 35.46 -25.28 -2.86
CA ILE A 124 34.08 -25.39 -2.38
C ILE A 124 33.27 -26.24 -3.36
N GLU A 125 32.69 -27.33 -2.88
CA GLU A 125 31.70 -28.09 -3.64
C GLU A 125 30.44 -27.26 -3.82
N ILE A 126 30.06 -27.04 -5.07
CA ILE A 126 28.88 -26.28 -5.43
C ILE A 126 27.68 -27.25 -5.39
N PRO A 127 26.70 -27.07 -4.50
CA PRO A 127 25.50 -27.91 -4.50
C PRO A 127 24.74 -27.70 -5.81
N GLU A 128 24.16 -28.76 -6.38
CA GLU A 128 23.22 -28.63 -7.50
C GLU A 128 21.99 -27.84 -7.05
N TYR A 129 21.72 -26.74 -7.73
CA TYR A 129 20.50 -25.96 -7.52
C TYR A 129 19.53 -26.22 -8.68
N GLU A 130 18.28 -26.50 -8.33
CA GLU A 130 17.18 -26.49 -9.28
C GLU A 130 16.83 -25.03 -9.56
N TYR A 131 16.97 -24.59 -10.82
CA TYR A 131 16.53 -23.26 -11.23
C TYR A 131 15.00 -23.24 -11.14
N VAL A 132 14.47 -22.51 -10.16
CA VAL A 132 13.06 -22.15 -10.14
C VAL A 132 12.94 -20.91 -11.01
N ASP A 133 12.47 -21.10 -12.26
CA ASP A 133 12.16 -20.00 -13.15
C ASP A 133 11.18 -19.05 -12.45
N ALA A 134 11.57 -17.78 -12.32
CA ALA A 134 10.73 -16.74 -11.71
C ALA A 134 9.57 -16.29 -12.63
N GLU A 135 9.30 -17.02 -13.71
CA GLU A 135 8.28 -16.69 -14.70
C GLU A 135 7.26 -17.82 -14.84
N SER A 136 6.24 -17.78 -13.98
CA SER A 136 4.93 -18.38 -14.28
C SER A 136 3.79 -17.54 -13.70
N GLU A 137 3.82 -16.23 -13.94
CA GLU A 137 2.61 -15.41 -14.09
C GLU A 137 2.81 -14.47 -15.31
N SER A 138 3.06 -15.07 -16.47
CA SER A 138 2.83 -14.40 -17.75
C SER A 138 1.42 -14.75 -18.23
N ASP A 139 0.41 -13.97 -17.83
CA ASP A 139 -0.78 -13.85 -18.66
C ASP A 139 -0.41 -12.90 -19.82
N SER A 140 0.01 -13.53 -20.90
CA SER A 140 0.19 -12.93 -22.21
C SER A 140 -1.10 -12.25 -22.66
N ASN A 141 -1.03 -10.94 -22.90
CA ASN A 141 -1.74 -10.30 -24.00
C ASN A 141 -0.88 -9.16 -24.52
N ASP A 142 -0.02 -9.50 -25.49
CA ASP A 142 0.61 -8.56 -26.39
C ASP A 142 -0.43 -7.71 -27.11
N VAL A 143 -0.30 -6.39 -27.03
CA VAL A 143 -0.55 -5.54 -28.21
C VAL A 143 0.58 -4.54 -28.32
N ASN A 144 1.42 -4.78 -29.32
CA ASN A 144 2.45 -3.89 -29.85
C ASN A 144 1.97 -2.43 -30.01
N GLY A 145 2.89 -1.49 -29.79
CA GLY A 145 2.72 -0.08 -30.17
C GLY A 145 3.90 0.79 -29.77
N ASP A 146 4.95 0.74 -30.60
CA ASP A 146 6.00 1.74 -30.83
C ASP A 146 6.63 2.52 -29.66
N PHE A 147 7.94 2.28 -29.50
CA PHE A 147 8.90 3.19 -28.90
C PHE A 147 9.01 4.47 -29.73
N ASP A 148 8.73 5.63 -29.13
CA ASP A 148 9.32 6.89 -29.54
C ASP A 148 10.08 7.50 -28.36
N SER A 149 11.40 7.49 -28.49
CA SER A 149 12.37 8.01 -27.52
C SER A 149 12.57 9.50 -27.72
N GLU A 150 11.67 10.36 -27.22
CA GLU A 150 11.97 11.79 -27.06
C GLU A 150 10.94 12.49 -26.15
N LYS A 151 11.25 12.54 -24.83
CA LYS A 151 10.90 13.63 -23.89
C LYS A 151 11.31 13.26 -22.46
N ILE A 152 12.62 13.29 -22.21
CA ILE A 152 13.16 13.53 -20.87
C ILE A 152 13.67 14.97 -20.88
N SER A 153 12.92 15.88 -20.25
CA SER A 153 13.40 17.09 -19.55
C SER A 153 12.30 18.15 -19.49
N GLU A 154 11.35 18.03 -18.56
CA GLU A 154 10.75 19.17 -17.83
C GLU A 154 9.66 18.66 -16.89
N LYS A 155 10.02 18.48 -15.62
CA LYS A 155 9.21 18.74 -14.41
C LYS A 155 9.92 18.13 -13.19
N ALA A 156 11.15 18.55 -12.98
CA ALA A 156 11.58 18.88 -11.64
C ALA A 156 11.07 20.30 -11.36
N LEU A 157 10.49 20.54 -10.19
CA LEU A 157 9.82 21.76 -9.71
C LEU A 157 8.35 21.91 -10.12
N LEU A 158 7.47 21.37 -9.27
CA LEU A 158 6.49 22.14 -8.48
C LEU A 158 5.94 21.25 -7.35
#